data_AF-A0A1C5GWN7-F1
#
_entry.id   AF-A0A1C5GWN7-F1
#
_cell.length_a   1.000
_cell.length_b   1.000
_cell.length_c   1.000
_cell.angle_alpha   90.00
_cell.angle_beta   90.00
_cell.angle_gamma   90.00
#
_symmetry.space_group_name_H-M   'P 1'
#
loop_
_entity.id
_entity.type
_entity.pdbx_description
1 polymer ?
#
loop_
_entity_poly.entity_id
_entity_poly.type
_entity_poly.pdbx_seq_one_letter_code
_entity_poly.pdbx_strand_id
1 'polypeptide(L)'
;MPTVVGEALAEVVSILGRGRPVRVMAENVELSTGEAAAILGVTRPTVVKLMNDGVLPYTRPNSSRRVALHDVLAYKERRSRARREALDDLTADAVDMGVYDEAIRRGRQPSDEQSND
;
A
#
# COMPACT_ATOMS: atom_id res chain seq x y z
N MET A 1 -28.09 -1.65 -18.59
CA MET A 1 -27.35 -1.38 -17.34
C MET A 1 -26.00 -0.80 -17.71
N PRO A 2 -25.48 0.24 -17.04
CA PRO A 2 -24.13 0.75 -17.30
C PRO A 2 -23.11 -0.39 -17.14
N THR A 3 -22.21 -0.57 -18.10
CA THR A 3 -21.21 -1.66 -18.12
C THR A 3 -20.37 -1.70 -16.84
N VAL A 4 -20.01 -0.52 -16.33
CA VAL A 4 -19.23 -0.34 -15.09
C VAL A 4 -19.89 -1.01 -13.87
N VAL A 5 -21.22 -1.00 -13.77
CA VAL A 5 -21.93 -1.63 -12.63
C VAL A 5 -21.83 -3.16 -12.72
N GLY A 6 -21.92 -3.71 -13.93
CA GLY A 6 -21.78 -5.15 -14.15
C GLY A 6 -20.39 -5.65 -13.83
N GLU A 7 -19.36 -4.90 -14.25
CA GLU A 7 -17.95 -5.21 -13.98
C GLU A 7 -17.64 -5.19 -12.47
N ALA A 8 -18.04 -4.13 -11.78
CA ALA A 8 -17.86 -4.02 -10.32
C ALA A 8 -18.57 -5.18 -9.58
N LEU A 9 -19.79 -5.54 -10.00
CA LEU A 9 -20.51 -6.64 -9.37
C LEU A 9 -19.85 -8.00 -9.65
N ALA A 10 -19.32 -8.21 -10.86
CA ALA A 10 -18.59 -9.42 -11.21
C ALA A 10 -17.32 -9.59 -10.35
N GLU A 11 -16.60 -8.50 -10.07
CA GLU A 11 -15.45 -8.52 -9.16
C GLU A 11 -15.86 -8.89 -7.73
N VAL A 12 -16.92 -8.27 -7.21
CA VAL A 12 -17.48 -8.59 -5.88
C VAL A 12 -17.83 -10.07 -5.79
N VAL A 13 -18.55 -10.61 -6.78
CA VAL A 13 -18.92 -12.04 -6.85
C VAL A 13 -17.66 -12.93 -6.90
N SER A 14 -16.65 -12.54 -7.67
CA SER A 14 -15.37 -13.26 -7.74
C SER A 14 -14.64 -13.30 -6.40
N ILE A 15 -14.67 -12.22 -5.62
CA ILE A 15 -14.06 -12.16 -4.28
C ILE A 15 -14.83 -13.06 -3.31
N LEU A 16 -16.17 -12.98 -3.32
CA LEU A 16 -17.05 -13.82 -2.50
C LEU A 16 -16.91 -15.30 -2.83
N GLY A 17 -16.79 -15.67 -4.11
CA GLY A 17 -16.56 -17.06 -4.55
C GLY A 17 -15.26 -17.67 -4.03
N ARG A 18 -14.29 -16.84 -3.63
CA ARG A 18 -13.04 -17.27 -2.96
C ARG A 18 -13.17 -17.32 -1.43
N GLY A 19 -14.38 -17.18 -0.88
CA GLY A 19 -14.63 -17.15 0.57
C GLY A 19 -14.08 -15.90 1.28
N ARG A 20 -13.73 -14.85 0.54
CA ARG A 20 -13.21 -13.61 1.13
C ARG A 20 -14.36 -12.62 1.37
N PRO A 21 -14.47 -12.01 2.56
CA PRO A 21 -15.53 -11.06 2.84
C PRO A 21 -15.35 -9.78 2.01
N VAL A 22 -16.47 -9.25 1.50
CA VAL A 22 -16.54 -7.96 0.81
C VAL A 22 -17.44 -7.02 1.60
N ARG A 23 -17.04 -5.75 1.69
CA ARG A 23 -17.86 -4.69 2.27
C ARG A 23 -17.97 -3.54 1.28
N VAL A 24 -19.20 -3.15 0.95
CA VAL A 24 -19.51 -1.96 0.15
C VAL A 24 -19.90 -0.84 1.10
N MET A 25 -19.29 0.33 0.92
CA MET A 25 -19.49 1.51 1.78
C MET A 25 -19.67 2.75 0.92
N ALA A 26 -20.54 3.66 1.35
CA ALA A 26 -20.62 4.99 0.76
C ALA A 26 -19.36 5.81 1.12
N GLU A 27 -18.97 6.72 0.23
CA GLU A 27 -17.75 7.53 0.39
C GLU A 27 -17.77 8.40 1.65
N ASN A 28 -18.95 8.92 2.03
CA ASN A 28 -19.13 9.86 3.14
C ASN A 28 -19.32 9.16 4.51
N VAL A 29 -18.95 7.89 4.63
CA VAL A 29 -19.08 7.16 5.90
C VAL A 29 -17.97 7.55 6.88
N GLU A 30 -18.33 7.71 8.14
CA GLU A 30 -17.38 7.80 9.25
C GLU A 30 -17.02 6.40 9.77
N LEU A 31 -15.73 6.16 9.92
CA LEU A 31 -15.15 4.90 10.37
C LEU A 31 -14.76 4.97 11.83
N SER A 32 -14.92 3.85 12.55
CA SER A 32 -14.23 3.64 13.82
C SER A 32 -12.71 3.51 13.62
N THR A 33 -11.94 3.71 14.70
CA THR A 33 -10.49 3.42 14.70
C THR A 33 -10.18 1.97 14.31
N GLY A 34 -11.07 1.02 14.64
CA GLY A 34 -10.96 -0.38 14.25
C GLY A 34 -11.07 -0.60 12.75
N GLU A 35 -12.03 0.07 12.10
CA GLU A 35 -12.24 -0.05 10.66
C GLU A 35 -11.14 0.64 9.87
N ALA A 36 -10.72 1.83 10.30
CA ALA A 36 -9.57 2.51 9.73
C ALA A 36 -8.30 1.65 9.82
N ALA A 37 -8.08 0.99 10.96
CA ALA A 37 -6.94 0.10 11.15
C ALA A 37 -6.95 -1.08 10.16
N ALA A 38 -8.12 -1.69 9.95
CA ALA A 38 -8.29 -2.77 8.98
C ALA A 38 -8.00 -2.30 7.54
N ILE A 39 -8.46 -1.11 7.14
CA ILE A 39 -8.24 -0.55 5.79
C ILE A 39 -6.77 -0.22 5.54
N LEU A 40 -6.10 0.32 6.57
CA LEU A 40 -4.69 0.73 6.51
C LEU A 40 -3.71 -0.44 6.72
N GLY A 41 -4.19 -1.62 7.13
CA GLY A 41 -3.33 -2.77 7.43
C GLY A 41 -2.41 -2.54 8.63
N VAL A 42 -2.86 -1.77 9.63
CA VAL A 42 -2.10 -1.46 10.85
C VAL A 42 -2.92 -1.78 12.10
N THR A 43 -2.33 -1.64 13.29
CA THR A 43 -3.03 -1.84 14.56
C THR A 43 -3.87 -0.62 14.95
N ARG A 44 -4.90 -0.83 15.78
CA ARG A 44 -5.73 0.28 16.31
C ARG A 44 -4.90 1.34 17.06
N PRO A 45 -3.92 0.99 17.93
CA PRO A 45 -3.05 1.98 18.57
C PRO A 45 -2.30 2.85 17.55
N THR A 46 -1.84 2.29 16.43
CA THR A 46 -1.18 3.07 15.38
C THR A 46 -2.12 4.11 14.77
N VAL A 47 -3.38 3.77 14.52
CA VAL A 47 -4.38 4.74 14.03
C VAL A 47 -4.62 5.84 15.06
N VAL A 48 -4.75 5.48 16.34
CA VAL A 48 -4.91 6.47 17.42
C VAL A 48 -3.70 7.39 17.50
N LYS A 49 -2.48 6.87 17.32
CA LYS A 49 -1.26 7.68 17.25
C LYS A 49 -1.33 8.66 16.08
N LEU A 50 -1.64 8.20 14.86
CA LEU A 50 -1.79 9.06 13.69
C LEU A 50 -2.84 10.18 13.90
N MET A 51 -3.92 9.88 14.61
CA MET A 51 -4.94 10.87 14.98
C MET A 51 -4.41 11.90 15.99
N ASN A 52 -3.72 11.45 17.03
CA ASN A 52 -3.15 12.33 18.06
C ASN A 52 -2.01 13.20 17.47
N ASP A 53 -1.25 12.67 16.53
CA ASP A 53 -0.16 13.37 15.82
C ASP A 53 -0.70 14.34 14.74
N GLY A 54 -2.03 14.43 14.56
CA GLY A 54 -2.68 15.30 13.58
C GLY A 54 -2.59 14.85 12.12
N VAL A 55 -2.03 13.66 11.87
CA VAL A 55 -1.85 13.10 10.52
C VAL A 55 -3.17 12.61 9.93
N LEU A 56 -4.05 12.07 10.78
CA LEU A 56 -5.42 11.67 10.40
C LEU A 56 -6.43 12.59 11.10
N PRO A 57 -7.20 13.39 10.34
CA PRO A 57 -8.34 14.13 10.88
C PRO A 57 -9.33 13.19 11.54
N TYR A 58 -9.96 13.62 12.64
CA TYR A 58 -10.97 12.82 13.31
C TYR A 58 -11.96 13.69 14.09
N THR A 59 -13.17 13.18 14.27
CA THR A 59 -14.26 13.78 15.05
C THR A 59 -14.57 12.91 16.27
N ARG A 60 -15.31 13.46 17.25
CA ARG A 60 -15.81 12.72 18.43
C ARG A 60 -17.31 12.97 18.65
N PRO A 61 -18.18 12.54 17.73
CA PRO A 61 -19.61 12.83 17.83
C PRO A 61 -20.27 12.20 19.08
N ASN A 62 -19.81 11.01 19.52
CA ASN A 62 -20.38 10.27 20.65
C ASN A 62 -19.29 9.64 21.53
N SER A 63 -18.34 10.43 22.03
CA SER A 63 -17.18 10.01 22.87
C SER A 63 -16.14 9.10 22.20
N SER A 64 -16.49 8.41 21.12
CA SER A 64 -15.58 7.59 20.31
C SER A 64 -15.01 8.38 19.13
N ARG A 65 -13.72 8.19 18.85
CA ARG A 65 -13.06 8.78 17.68
C ARG A 65 -13.62 8.20 16.39
N ARG A 66 -13.91 9.08 15.43
CA ARG A 66 -14.40 8.76 14.08
C ARG A 66 -13.54 9.45 13.03
N VAL A 67 -13.31 8.79 11.91
CA VAL A 67 -12.54 9.36 10.78
C VAL A 67 -13.29 9.10 9.48
N ALA A 68 -13.35 10.09 8.59
CA ALA A 68 -14.00 9.92 7.31
C ALA A 68 -13.24 8.91 6.43
N LEU A 69 -13.96 8.06 5.70
CA LEU A 69 -13.34 7.09 4.80
C LEU A 69 -12.41 7.75 3.78
N HIS A 70 -12.79 8.90 3.21
CA HIS A 70 -11.97 9.63 2.25
C HIS A 70 -10.60 10.03 2.83
N ASP A 71 -10.54 10.47 4.08
CA ASP A 71 -9.28 10.83 4.77
C ASP A 71 -8.36 9.61 4.95
N VAL A 72 -8.95 8.46 5.31
CA VAL A 72 -8.20 7.20 5.46
C VAL A 72 -7.60 6.76 4.13
N LEU A 73 -8.38 6.82 3.05
CA LEU A 73 -7.93 6.44 1.71
C LEU A 73 -6.87 7.42 1.18
N ALA A 74 -7.05 8.73 1.40
CA ALA A 74 -6.07 9.74 1.02
C ALA A 74 -4.73 9.52 1.76
N TYR A 75 -4.78 9.22 3.06
CA TYR A 75 -3.57 8.88 3.82
C TYR A 75 -2.88 7.61 3.28
N LYS A 76 -3.66 6.56 2.94
CA LYS A 76 -3.13 5.32 2.37
C LYS A 76 -2.41 5.56 1.05
N GLU A 77 -2.95 6.42 0.19
CA GLU A 77 -2.32 6.76 -1.09
C GLU A 77 -1.02 7.55 -0.88
N ARG A 78 -1.05 8.60 -0.05
CA ARG A 78 0.16 9.37 0.31
C ARG A 78 1.27 8.47 0.85
N ARG A 79 0.94 7.54 1.74
CA ARG A 79 1.89 6.57 2.31
C ARG A 79 2.44 5.61 1.25
N SER A 80 1.60 5.13 0.35
CA SER A 80 2.00 4.23 -0.73
C SER A 80 2.92 4.93 -1.73
N ARG A 81 2.71 6.22 -1.98
CA ARG A 81 3.57 7.05 -2.82
C ARG A 81 4.93 7.29 -2.17
N ALA A 82 4.97 7.73 -0.92
CA ALA A 82 6.22 7.94 -0.19
C ALA A 82 7.06 6.65 -0.09
N ARG A 83 6.42 5.48 0.05
CA ARG A 83 7.13 4.19 0.03
C ARG A 83 7.76 3.89 -1.33
N ARG A 84 7.08 4.22 -2.43
CA ARG A 84 7.61 4.04 -3.79
C ARG A 84 8.81 4.97 -4.02
N GLU A 85 8.65 6.25 -3.72
CA GLU A 85 9.72 7.27 -3.83
C GLU A 85 10.97 6.85 -3.05
N ALA A 86 10.83 6.41 -1.78
CA ALA A 86 11.98 5.97 -1.00
C ALA A 86 12.67 4.70 -1.55
N LEU A 87 11.93 3.79 -2.21
CA LEU A 87 12.53 2.63 -2.88
C LEU A 87 13.26 3.06 -4.15
N ASP A 88 12.68 3.99 -4.91
CA ASP A 88 13.28 4.54 -6.12
C ASP A 88 14.60 5.27 -5.78
N ASP A 89 14.62 6.06 -4.70
CA ASP A 89 15.83 6.73 -4.20
C ASP A 89 16.94 5.72 -3.83
N LEU A 90 16.60 4.66 -3.10
CA LEU A 90 17.57 3.60 -2.76
C LEU A 90 18.11 2.89 -4.00
N THR A 91 17.30 2.70 -5.04
CA THR A 91 17.77 2.13 -6.31
C THR A 91 18.64 3.09 -7.11
N ALA A 92 18.31 4.39 -7.11
CA ALA A 92 19.11 5.42 -7.77
C ALA A 92 20.51 5.51 -7.11
N ASP A 93 20.57 5.52 -5.78
CA ASP A 93 21.82 5.50 -5.01
C ASP A 93 22.65 4.23 -5.31
N ALA A 94 22.01 3.06 -5.44
CA ALA A 94 22.70 1.81 -5.76
C ALA A 94 23.24 1.75 -7.20
N VAL A 95 22.58 2.43 -8.15
CA VAL A 95 23.04 2.59 -9.54
C VAL A 95 24.21 3.58 -9.60
N ASP A 96 24.13 4.69 -8.88
CA ASP A 96 25.20 5.70 -8.82
C ASP A 96 26.47 5.13 -8.17
N MET A 97 26.32 4.26 -7.16
CA MET A 97 27.44 3.53 -6.54
C MET A 97 28.00 2.38 -7.40
N GLY A 98 27.50 2.15 -8.62
CA GLY A 98 28.05 1.16 -9.57
C GLY A 98 27.90 -0.30 -9.16
N VAL A 99 27.15 -0.59 -8.09
CA VAL A 99 27.06 -1.92 -7.46
C VAL A 99 26.30 -2.91 -8.36
N TYR A 100 25.32 -2.43 -9.12
CA TYR A 100 24.58 -3.25 -10.09
C TYR A 100 25.45 -3.68 -11.27
N ASP A 101 26.34 -2.81 -11.70
CA ASP A 101 27.18 -3.02 -12.88
C ASP A 101 28.33 -4.00 -12.56
N GLU A 102 28.84 -3.97 -11.31
CA GLU A 102 29.82 -4.93 -10.80
C GLU A 102 29.21 -6.33 -10.57
N ALA A 103 27.97 -6.42 -10.07
CA ALA A 103 27.28 -7.70 -9.86
C ALA A 103 26.96 -8.43 -11.19
N ILE A 104 26.56 -7.69 -12.23
CA ILE A 104 26.35 -8.24 -13.58
C ILE A 104 27.68 -8.65 -14.22
N ARG A 105 28.77 -7.89 -14.01
CA ARG A 105 30.12 -8.24 -14.48
C ARG A 105 30.68 -9.49 -13.81
N ARG A 106 30.53 -9.64 -12.49
CA ARG A 106 30.99 -10.85 -11.76
C ARG A 106 30.22 -12.11 -12.18
N GLY A 107 28.95 -11.99 -12.53
CA GLY A 107 28.14 -13.11 -13.03
C GLY A 107 28.42 -13.50 -14.49
N ARG A 108 29.19 -12.69 -15.24
CA ARG A 108 29.54 -12.90 -16.65
C ARG A 108 31.05 -13.02 -16.85
N GLN A 109 31.78 -13.67 -15.95
CA GLN A 109 33.08 -14.21 -16.32
C GLN A 109 32.85 -15.50 -17.13
N PRO A 110 33.17 -15.54 -18.43
CA PRO A 110 33.19 -16.78 -19.18
C PRO A 110 34.37 -17.59 -18.67
N SER A 111 34.08 -18.71 -18.02
CA SER A 111 35.00 -19.83 -17.94
C SER A 111 35.07 -20.44 -19.33
N ASP A 112 35.98 -19.96 -20.18
CA ASP A 112 36.53 -20.68 -21.33
C ASP A 112 37.73 -19.91 -21.90
N GLU A 113 38.93 -20.40 -21.61
CA GLU A 113 39.96 -20.67 -22.63
C GLU A 113 41.02 -21.60 -22.02
N GLN A 114 40.90 -22.88 -22.38
CA GLN A 114 41.95 -23.88 -22.25
C GLN A 114 42.97 -23.69 -23.39
N SER A 115 44.25 -23.59 -23.07
CA SER A 115 45.44 -23.95 -23.88
C SER A 115 46.61 -23.09 -23.38
N ASN A 116 47.83 -23.55 -23.18
CA ASN A 116 48.49 -24.80 -23.50
C ASN A 116 49.89 -24.70 -22.87
N ASP A 117 50.28 -25.64 -21.99
CA ASP A 117 51.61 -26.26 -21.96
C ASP A 117 51.60 -27.51 -21.05
#